data_AF-A0A1M3KWI8-F1
#
_entry.id   AF-A0A1M3KWI8-F1
#
_cell.length_a   1.000
_cell.length_b   1.000
_cell.length_c   1.000
_cell.angle_alpha   90.00
_cell.angle_beta   90.00
_cell.angle_gamma   90.00
#
_symmetry.space_group_name_H-M   'P 1'
#
loop_
_entity.id
_entity.type
_entity.pdbx_description
1 polymer ?
#
loop_
_entity_poly.entity_id
_entity_poly.type
_entity_poly.pdbx_seq_one_letter_code
_entity_poly.pdbx_strand_id
1 'polypeptide(L)'
;MRHYLSLCALVAVSTGYALRGATLPDETPPLRKITVISSNNRVIDERYRILSLTSSPRTPELKRLREFIASKVDLVRMRDPDLFIAAMDWVHRQWVHDGRRSPSLDMSSVEILQSAGKGMRYNCEGYARVLVDVLASFGHVARIQQLRTVDVAYGAPGRGHVVVEAWSNTLDKWIYLDPQMNVFMRQDSTYLNALEGLNALKMSAERGASVLRLPATGVRNAQTDVERYLHDYEAFVRSFNGSLTIVVNKDGKSRLLALLMDSRDQYLTFQGLPADGTTFTDDTRDIYMPVNHTALTYYFDKPAPFDSVMQRYPIRTKDDYVRAMPRFAAEPSFQVELEHGMPWFDHFEVTFDDATWRKVKGAALPWELRDGLHSIGVRAVNVMGVSGPPVAMRISYGVER
;
A
#
# COMPACT_ATOMS: atom_id res chain seq x y z
N MET A 1 -13.62 24.34 -3.05
CA MET A 1 -15.04 23.91 -2.97
C MET A 1 -15.78 24.39 -4.20
N ARG A 2 -15.83 23.58 -5.26
CA ARG A 2 -16.81 23.77 -6.34
C ARG A 2 -18.08 23.08 -5.87
N HIS A 3 -19.13 23.86 -5.60
CA HIS A 3 -20.42 23.32 -5.19
C HIS A 3 -20.99 22.44 -6.30
N TYR A 4 -20.89 21.12 -6.15
CA TYR A 4 -21.77 20.19 -6.86
C TYR A 4 -23.09 20.16 -6.10
N LEU A 5 -24.07 20.91 -6.60
CA LEU A 5 -25.46 20.69 -6.26
C LEU A 5 -25.80 19.23 -6.57
N SER A 6 -26.33 18.56 -5.56
CA SER A 6 -26.84 17.19 -5.62
C SER A 6 -27.72 17.00 -6.86
N LEU A 7 -27.33 16.06 -7.72
CA LEU A 7 -28.04 15.65 -8.92
C LEU A 7 -29.27 14.78 -8.55
N CYS A 8 -30.12 15.29 -7.67
CA CYS A 8 -31.49 14.80 -7.49
C CYS A 8 -32.47 15.75 -8.15
N ALA A 9 -32.20 16.13 -9.41
CA ALA A 9 -33.25 16.62 -10.30
C ALA A 9 -34.03 15.39 -10.79
N LEU A 10 -34.84 14.83 -9.88
CA LEU A 10 -35.97 14.00 -10.27
C LEU A 10 -36.73 14.79 -11.33
N VAL A 11 -37.04 14.12 -12.44
CA VAL A 11 -37.87 14.61 -13.53
C VAL A 11 -39.21 15.07 -12.97
N ALA A 12 -39.30 16.34 -12.59
CA ALA A 12 -40.54 17.07 -12.45
C ALA A 12 -40.64 18.01 -13.66
N VAL A 13 -40.76 17.42 -14.86
CA VAL A 13 -41.32 18.15 -15.99
C VAL A 13 -42.84 18.18 -15.78
N SER A 14 -43.27 18.97 -14.81
CA SER A 14 -44.66 19.33 -14.64
C SER A 14 -44.77 20.84 -14.76
N THR A 15 -45.35 21.23 -15.91
CA THR A 15 -46.07 22.47 -16.19
C THR A 15 -45.27 23.78 -16.21
N GLY A 16 -45.18 24.38 -17.41
CA GLY A 16 -45.40 25.81 -17.54
C GLY A 16 -44.27 26.71 -18.08
N TYR A 17 -43.53 26.31 -19.11
CA TYR A 17 -42.84 27.30 -19.98
C TYR A 17 -43.09 26.99 -21.46
N ALA A 18 -44.14 27.61 -22.01
CA ALA A 18 -44.38 27.63 -23.44
C ALA A 18 -43.48 28.69 -24.09
N LEU A 19 -42.24 28.32 -24.41
CA LEU A 19 -41.42 29.07 -25.36
C LEU A 19 -41.71 28.59 -26.78
N ARG A 20 -42.02 29.55 -27.66
CA ARG A 20 -42.31 29.36 -29.08
C ARG A 20 -41.07 28.89 -29.85
N GLY A 21 -41.23 27.77 -30.56
CA GLY A 21 -40.73 27.51 -31.91
C GLY A 21 -39.23 27.67 -32.19
N ALA A 22 -38.45 26.65 -31.85
CA ALA A 22 -37.35 26.21 -32.70
C ALA A 22 -37.49 24.68 -32.84
N THR A 23 -37.79 24.20 -34.04
CA THR A 23 -37.72 22.78 -34.37
C THR A 23 -36.26 22.37 -34.44
N LEU A 24 -35.91 21.24 -33.80
CA LEU A 24 -34.55 20.70 -33.91
C LEU A 24 -34.27 20.39 -35.39
N PRO A 25 -33.10 20.75 -35.95
CA PRO A 25 -32.76 20.40 -37.32
C PRO A 25 -32.80 18.87 -37.53
N ASP A 26 -33.28 18.45 -38.71
CA ASP A 26 -33.61 17.05 -39.05
C ASP A 26 -32.42 16.09 -38.92
N GLU A 27 -31.18 16.56 -39.20
CA GLU A 27 -29.98 15.76 -39.01
C GLU A 27 -29.40 15.99 -37.60
N THR A 28 -29.62 15.01 -36.73
CA THR A 28 -28.94 14.94 -35.45
C THR A 28 -27.63 14.17 -35.63
N PRO A 29 -26.46 14.76 -35.30
CA PRO A 29 -25.20 14.04 -35.42
C PRO A 29 -25.22 12.80 -34.52
N PRO A 30 -24.49 11.73 -34.88
CA PRO A 30 -24.44 10.54 -34.05
C PRO A 30 -23.87 10.87 -32.67
N LEU A 31 -24.46 10.28 -31.63
CA LEU A 31 -23.98 10.45 -30.26
C LEU A 31 -22.60 9.81 -30.12
N ARG A 32 -21.59 10.64 -29.82
CA ARG A 32 -20.27 10.17 -29.42
C ARG A 32 -20.25 10.00 -27.90
N LYS A 33 -19.82 8.82 -27.44
CA LYS A 33 -19.79 8.46 -26.03
C LYS A 33 -18.36 8.34 -25.53
N ILE A 34 -18.13 8.78 -24.31
CA ILE A 34 -16.93 8.46 -23.52
C ILE A 34 -17.31 7.29 -22.62
N THR A 35 -16.63 6.15 -22.76
CA THR A 35 -16.96 4.93 -22.02
C THR A 35 -15.71 4.39 -21.36
N VAL A 36 -15.71 4.31 -20.03
CA VAL A 36 -14.66 3.63 -19.27
C VAL A 36 -14.85 2.12 -19.45
N ILE A 37 -13.89 1.46 -20.08
CA ILE A 37 -13.90 0.02 -20.36
C ILE A 37 -13.37 -0.75 -19.15
N SER A 38 -12.28 -0.26 -18.54
CA SER A 38 -11.69 -0.84 -17.33
C SER A 38 -10.94 0.24 -16.56
N SER A 39 -10.93 0.12 -15.24
CA SER A 39 -10.22 1.04 -14.36
C SER A 39 -9.89 0.37 -13.03
N ASN A 40 -8.68 0.57 -12.53
CA ASN A 40 -8.34 0.36 -11.12
C ASN A 40 -8.20 1.69 -10.34
N ASN A 41 -8.60 2.82 -10.93
CA ASN A 41 -8.56 4.13 -10.30
C ASN A 41 -9.51 4.20 -9.10
N ARG A 42 -8.96 4.48 -7.93
CA ARG A 42 -9.67 4.55 -6.64
C ARG A 42 -9.14 5.73 -5.84
N VAL A 43 -9.94 6.21 -4.89
CA VAL A 43 -9.48 7.20 -3.91
C VAL A 43 -8.30 6.64 -3.10
N ILE A 44 -7.37 7.52 -2.74
CA ILE A 44 -6.25 7.17 -1.86
C ILE A 44 -6.77 6.81 -0.47
N ASP A 45 -6.29 5.71 0.11
CA ASP A 45 -6.53 5.42 1.52
C ASP A 45 -5.65 6.32 2.38
N GLU A 46 -6.24 7.22 3.15
CA GLU A 46 -5.51 8.22 3.94
C GLU A 46 -4.91 7.68 5.25
N ARG A 47 -5.21 6.43 5.63
CA ARG A 47 -4.67 5.82 6.86
C ARG A 47 -3.15 5.72 6.85
N TYR A 48 -2.51 5.62 5.68
CA TYR A 48 -1.05 5.53 5.57
C TYR A 48 -0.30 6.69 6.25
N ARG A 49 -0.95 7.85 6.41
CA ARG A 49 -0.36 9.04 7.04
C ARG A 49 0.05 8.83 8.49
N ILE A 50 -0.52 7.83 9.17
CA ILE A 50 -0.15 7.53 10.56
C ILE A 50 1.07 6.61 10.66
N LEU A 51 1.59 6.08 9.55
CA LEU A 51 2.73 5.17 9.59
C LEU A 51 3.96 5.88 10.17
N SER A 52 4.61 5.23 11.12
CA SER A 52 5.88 5.71 11.66
C SER A 52 7.03 5.32 10.75
N LEU A 53 7.32 6.18 9.78
CA LEU A 53 8.41 6.01 8.81
C LEU A 53 9.54 7.02 9.09
N THR A 54 10.75 6.69 8.61
CA THR A 54 11.82 7.69 8.54
C THR A 54 11.35 8.89 7.71
N SER A 55 11.78 10.09 8.09
CA SER A 55 11.48 11.32 7.36
C SER A 55 12.03 11.31 5.94
N SER A 56 13.13 10.58 5.71
CA SER A 56 13.75 10.44 4.39
C SER A 56 14.61 9.18 4.31
N PRO A 57 14.64 8.47 3.16
CA PRO A 57 15.56 7.37 2.89
C PRO A 57 16.99 7.84 2.54
N ARG A 58 17.20 9.18 2.53
CA ARG A 58 18.47 9.83 2.20
C ARG A 58 19.13 10.49 3.41
N THR A 59 18.70 10.19 4.65
CA THR A 59 19.42 10.66 5.84
C THR A 59 20.89 10.20 5.81
N PRO A 60 21.82 10.93 6.45
CA PRO A 60 23.22 10.53 6.51
C PRO A 60 23.41 9.10 7.02
N GLU A 61 22.63 8.69 8.03
CA GLU A 61 22.68 7.37 8.66
C GLU A 61 22.23 6.28 7.68
N LEU A 62 21.09 6.46 7.01
CA LEU A 62 20.59 5.48 6.03
C LEU A 62 21.43 5.43 4.76
N LYS A 63 22.04 6.55 4.36
CA LYS A 63 23.03 6.56 3.28
C LYS A 63 24.25 5.71 3.65
N ARG A 64 24.82 5.90 4.85
CA ARG A 64 25.95 5.08 5.33
C ARG A 64 25.58 3.60 5.42
N LEU A 65 24.38 3.28 5.88
CA LEU A 65 23.88 1.90 5.93
C LEU A 65 23.79 1.30 4.53
N ARG A 66 23.21 2.02 3.57
CA ARG A 66 23.10 1.56 2.17
C ARG A 66 24.48 1.31 1.55
N GLU A 67 25.44 2.21 1.77
CA GLU A 67 26.83 2.06 1.30
C GLU A 67 27.51 0.85 1.96
N PHE A 68 27.29 0.64 3.26
CA PHE A 68 27.81 -0.52 3.98
C PHE A 68 27.32 -1.83 3.36
N ILE A 69 26.02 -1.92 3.07
CA ILE A 69 25.38 -3.14 2.56
C ILE A 69 25.66 -3.38 1.07
N ALA A 70 25.71 -2.33 0.25
CA ALA A 70 25.97 -2.44 -1.18
C ALA A 70 27.31 -3.13 -1.51
N SER A 71 28.27 -3.10 -0.57
CA SER A 71 29.54 -3.84 -0.68
C SER A 71 29.42 -5.36 -0.39
N LYS A 72 28.27 -5.82 0.11
CA LYS A 72 28.05 -7.19 0.62
C LYS A 72 26.97 -7.94 -0.14
N VAL A 73 25.91 -7.25 -0.58
CA VAL A 73 24.77 -7.82 -1.29
C VAL A 73 24.30 -6.86 -2.38
N ASP A 74 24.11 -7.37 -3.59
CA ASP A 74 23.60 -6.59 -4.72
C ASP A 74 22.06 -6.50 -4.69
N LEU A 75 21.55 -5.67 -3.78
CA LEU A 75 20.12 -5.41 -3.68
C LEU A 75 19.60 -4.47 -4.79
N VAL A 76 20.46 -3.66 -5.40
CA VAL A 76 20.07 -2.61 -6.37
C VAL A 76 19.44 -3.20 -7.64
N ARG A 77 19.86 -4.41 -8.03
CA ARG A 77 19.36 -5.08 -9.23
C ARG A 77 18.11 -5.93 -8.98
N MET A 78 17.65 -6.02 -7.73
CA MET A 78 16.51 -6.82 -7.34
C MET A 78 15.25 -5.96 -7.30
N ARG A 79 14.10 -6.61 -7.44
CA ARG A 79 12.78 -5.99 -7.26
C ARG A 79 12.08 -6.63 -6.06
N ASP A 80 11.12 -5.95 -5.47
CA ASP A 80 10.26 -6.57 -4.48
C ASP A 80 9.38 -7.67 -5.13
N PRO A 81 9.10 -8.79 -4.43
CA PRO A 81 9.50 -9.10 -3.05
C PRO A 81 10.90 -9.72 -2.91
N ASP A 82 11.59 -10.09 -4.00
CA ASP A 82 12.89 -10.79 -3.94
C ASP A 82 13.97 -9.99 -3.21
N LEU A 83 13.99 -8.66 -3.40
CA LEU A 83 14.84 -7.74 -2.66
C LEU A 83 14.64 -7.87 -1.15
N PHE A 84 13.39 -8.01 -0.70
CA PHE A 84 13.06 -8.09 0.72
C PHE A 84 13.59 -9.39 1.34
N ILE A 85 13.44 -10.49 0.61
CA ILE A 85 13.91 -11.82 1.02
C ILE A 85 15.45 -11.84 1.07
N ALA A 86 16.13 -11.26 0.08
CA ALA A 86 17.59 -11.16 0.06
C ALA A 86 18.13 -10.27 1.20
N ALA A 87 17.48 -9.14 1.48
CA ALA A 87 17.84 -8.28 2.61
C ALA A 87 17.63 -8.99 3.95
N MET A 88 16.50 -9.69 4.13
CA MET A 88 16.20 -10.48 5.32
C MET A 88 17.26 -11.57 5.55
N ASP A 89 17.62 -12.34 4.51
CA ASP A 89 18.65 -13.37 4.58
C ASP A 89 20.02 -12.82 4.97
N TRP A 90 20.38 -11.65 4.43
CA TRP A 90 21.61 -11.00 4.82
C TRP A 90 21.60 -10.58 6.29
N VAL A 91 20.52 -9.95 6.76
CA VAL A 91 20.38 -9.51 8.16
C VAL A 91 20.43 -10.70 9.13
N HIS A 92 19.76 -11.81 8.81
CA HIS A 92 19.80 -13.06 9.60
C HIS A 92 21.22 -13.56 9.90
N ARG A 93 22.14 -13.35 8.96
CA ARG A 93 23.50 -13.89 9.02
C ARG A 93 24.46 -13.06 9.87
N GLN A 94 24.04 -11.87 10.33
CA GLN A 94 24.93 -10.91 10.98
C GLN A 94 25.29 -11.30 12.42
N TRP A 95 24.41 -11.99 13.16
CA TRP A 95 24.73 -12.51 14.50
C TRP A 95 23.93 -13.78 14.84
N VAL A 96 24.14 -14.33 16.04
CA VAL A 96 23.28 -15.38 16.62
C VAL A 96 22.35 -14.69 17.60
N HIS A 97 21.07 -15.06 17.62
CA HIS A 97 20.09 -14.50 18.56
C HIS A 97 20.55 -14.61 20.03
N ASP A 98 20.34 -13.53 20.79
CA ASP A 98 20.45 -13.50 22.25
C ASP A 98 19.24 -12.77 22.84
N GLY A 99 18.27 -13.52 23.37
CA GLY A 99 17.00 -13.01 23.89
C GLY A 99 17.13 -12.05 25.07
N ARG A 100 18.31 -11.95 25.69
CA ARG A 100 18.57 -11.04 26.83
C ARG A 100 19.17 -9.70 26.41
N ARG A 101 19.43 -9.49 25.12
CA ARG A 101 20.14 -8.31 24.63
C ARG A 101 19.36 -7.57 23.54
N SER A 102 18.73 -6.46 23.89
CA SER A 102 18.26 -5.47 22.92
C SER A 102 19.36 -4.47 22.58
N PRO A 103 19.44 -3.97 21.33
CA PRO A 103 20.21 -2.76 21.05
C PRO A 103 19.61 -1.56 21.79
N SER A 104 20.44 -0.61 22.22
CA SER A 104 19.93 0.61 22.86
C SER A 104 19.11 1.43 21.86
N LEU A 105 18.19 2.25 22.36
CA LEU A 105 17.24 3.00 21.52
C LEU A 105 17.93 4.02 20.59
N ASP A 106 19.06 4.56 21.00
CA ASP A 106 19.87 5.56 20.29
C ASP A 106 20.83 4.96 19.25
N MET A 107 21.11 3.65 19.31
CA MET A 107 22.00 3.01 18.34
C MET A 107 21.42 3.03 16.93
N SER A 108 22.22 3.49 15.96
CA SER A 108 21.93 3.33 14.55
C SER A 108 22.12 1.88 14.10
N SER A 109 21.46 1.49 13.00
CA SER A 109 21.64 0.15 12.41
C SER A 109 23.08 -0.14 11.98
N VAL A 110 23.85 0.90 11.60
CA VAL A 110 25.29 0.74 11.30
C VAL A 110 26.08 0.37 12.55
N GLU A 111 25.80 0.99 13.70
CA GLU A 111 26.47 0.68 14.97
C GLU A 111 26.10 -0.72 15.46
N ILE A 112 24.84 -1.15 15.30
CA ILE A 112 24.39 -2.51 15.61
C ILE A 112 25.17 -3.54 14.77
N LEU A 113 25.31 -3.28 13.46
CA LEU A 113 26.07 -4.16 12.56
C LEU A 113 27.57 -4.20 12.91
N GLN A 114 28.17 -3.05 13.21
CA GLN A 114 29.58 -2.96 13.58
C GLN A 114 29.89 -3.66 14.90
N SER A 115 29.01 -3.54 15.91
CA SER A 115 29.18 -4.23 17.18
C SER A 115 28.95 -5.74 17.03
N ALA A 116 27.98 -6.16 16.22
CA ALA A 116 27.74 -7.56 15.89
C ALA A 116 28.95 -8.20 15.19
N GLY A 117 29.59 -7.47 14.28
CA GLY A 117 30.85 -7.89 13.65
C GLY A 117 32.02 -8.07 14.65
N LYS A 118 31.92 -7.50 15.85
CA LYS A 118 32.87 -7.70 16.97
C LYS A 118 32.42 -8.78 17.97
N GLY A 119 31.39 -9.55 17.61
CA GLY A 119 30.88 -10.67 18.42
C GLY A 119 29.67 -10.34 19.28
N MET A 120 29.15 -9.11 19.24
CA MET A 120 27.89 -8.79 19.92
C MET A 120 26.72 -9.56 19.29
N ARG A 121 25.70 -9.80 20.12
CA ARG A 121 24.50 -10.55 19.76
C ARG A 121 23.28 -9.79 20.27
N TYR A 122 22.20 -9.84 19.49
CA TYR A 122 20.96 -9.14 19.79
C TYR A 122 19.75 -10.05 19.63
N ASN A 123 18.64 -9.67 20.27
CA ASN A 123 17.33 -10.30 20.16
C ASN A 123 16.60 -9.89 18.86
N CYS A 124 15.34 -10.31 18.73
CA CYS A 124 14.46 -10.03 17.59
C CYS A 124 14.39 -8.54 17.21
N GLU A 125 14.45 -7.62 18.19
CA GLU A 125 14.39 -6.17 17.94
C GLU A 125 15.58 -5.68 17.14
N GLY A 126 16.79 -6.21 17.39
CA GLY A 126 17.97 -5.86 16.61
C GLY A 126 17.81 -6.25 15.14
N TYR A 127 17.28 -7.44 14.87
CA TYR A 127 17.10 -7.92 13.50
C TYR A 127 16.05 -7.09 12.78
N ALA A 128 14.92 -6.82 13.45
CA ALA A 128 13.81 -6.05 12.88
C ALA A 128 14.20 -4.60 12.60
N ARG A 129 14.88 -3.91 13.53
CA ARG A 129 15.37 -2.53 13.35
C ARG A 129 16.31 -2.43 12.15
N VAL A 130 17.30 -3.33 12.09
CA VAL A 130 18.27 -3.33 10.97
C VAL A 130 17.54 -3.58 9.65
N LEU A 131 16.69 -4.60 9.55
CA LEU A 131 15.98 -4.88 8.29
C LEU A 131 15.07 -3.72 7.85
N VAL A 132 14.31 -3.09 8.75
CA VAL A 132 13.48 -1.92 8.41
C VAL A 132 14.34 -0.77 7.86
N ASP A 133 15.46 -0.46 8.51
CA ASP A 133 16.37 0.60 8.05
C ASP A 133 17.04 0.23 6.72
N VAL A 134 17.41 -1.05 6.51
CA VAL A 134 17.91 -1.53 5.22
C VAL A 134 16.86 -1.22 4.14
N LEU A 135 15.64 -1.73 4.29
CA LEU A 135 14.58 -1.57 3.28
C LEU A 135 14.25 -0.09 3.03
N ALA A 136 14.15 0.71 4.10
CA ALA A 136 13.93 2.15 3.99
C ALA A 136 15.08 2.83 3.22
N SER A 137 16.33 2.45 3.46
CA SER A 137 17.48 3.02 2.73
C SER A 137 17.43 2.73 1.22
N PHE A 138 16.77 1.65 0.79
CA PHE A 138 16.53 1.34 -0.63
C PHE A 138 15.19 1.90 -1.15
N GLY A 139 14.45 2.67 -0.34
CA GLY A 139 13.20 3.31 -0.73
C GLY A 139 11.97 2.42 -0.59
N HIS A 140 12.04 1.35 0.18
CA HIS A 140 10.90 0.47 0.42
C HIS A 140 10.26 0.75 1.78
N VAL A 141 8.93 0.77 1.80
CA VAL A 141 8.16 0.98 3.02
C VAL A 141 8.15 -0.33 3.81
N ALA A 142 8.71 -0.30 5.00
CA ALA A 142 8.71 -1.43 5.93
C ALA A 142 8.47 -0.92 7.35
N ARG A 143 7.98 -1.82 8.21
CA ARG A 143 7.70 -1.52 9.62
C ARG A 143 7.98 -2.72 10.51
N ILE A 144 8.21 -2.44 11.78
CA ILE A 144 8.21 -3.48 12.81
C ILE A 144 6.76 -3.84 13.12
N GLN A 145 6.44 -5.12 13.03
CA GLN A 145 5.18 -5.71 13.43
C GLN A 145 5.42 -6.54 14.69
N GLN A 146 4.77 -6.17 15.78
CA GLN A 146 4.87 -6.89 17.04
C GLN A 146 3.74 -7.91 17.10
N LEU A 147 4.09 -9.15 17.46
CA LEU A 147 3.16 -10.26 17.65
C LEU A 147 3.02 -10.50 19.15
N ARG A 148 1.79 -10.60 19.65
CA ARG A 148 1.49 -10.77 21.08
C ARG A 148 0.71 -12.06 21.31
N THR A 149 0.98 -12.73 22.42
CA THR A 149 0.17 -13.88 22.87
C THR A 149 -1.12 -13.40 23.54
N VAL A 150 -2.08 -14.30 23.76
CA VAL A 150 -3.36 -13.96 24.42
C VAL A 150 -3.19 -13.42 25.84
N ASP A 151 -2.19 -13.91 26.57
CA ASP A 151 -1.88 -13.60 27.95
C ASP A 151 -0.87 -12.45 28.10
N VAL A 152 -0.74 -11.59 27.09
CA VAL A 152 0.27 -10.52 27.03
C VAL A 152 0.29 -9.58 28.24
N ALA A 153 -0.86 -9.35 28.87
CA ALA A 153 -0.99 -8.40 29.98
C ALA A 153 -0.21 -8.81 31.24
N TYR A 154 -0.21 -10.11 31.60
CA TYR A 154 0.36 -10.62 32.86
C TYR A 154 1.08 -11.97 32.72
N GLY A 155 1.23 -12.47 31.50
CA GLY A 155 1.94 -13.72 31.25
C GLY A 155 3.46 -13.61 31.47
N ALA A 156 4.10 -14.77 31.62
CA ALA A 156 5.54 -14.88 31.87
C ALA A 156 6.39 -14.35 30.71
N PRO A 157 7.68 -13.99 30.92
CA PRO A 157 8.55 -13.48 29.87
C PRO A 157 8.49 -14.24 28.54
N GLY A 158 8.47 -13.48 27.44
CA GLY A 158 8.33 -14.05 26.08
C GLY A 158 6.90 -14.01 25.54
N ARG A 159 6.05 -13.07 26.01
CA ARG A 159 4.70 -12.84 25.45
C ARG A 159 4.71 -11.97 24.20
N GLY A 160 5.88 -11.59 23.71
CA GLY A 160 6.08 -10.80 22.52
C GLY A 160 7.14 -11.39 21.61
N HIS A 161 6.92 -11.27 20.31
CA HIS A 161 7.93 -11.44 19.27
C HIS A 161 7.82 -10.28 18.30
N VAL A 162 8.92 -9.91 17.65
CA VAL A 162 8.90 -8.84 16.64
C VAL A 162 9.40 -9.36 15.31
N VAL A 163 8.69 -8.97 14.27
CA VAL A 163 8.97 -9.30 12.88
C VAL A 163 8.90 -8.02 12.05
N VAL A 164 9.15 -8.12 10.76
CA VAL A 164 9.04 -7.02 9.81
C VAL A 164 7.92 -7.30 8.84
N GLU A 165 7.14 -6.28 8.53
CA GLU A 165 6.28 -6.29 7.35
C GLU A 165 6.75 -5.23 6.36
N ALA A 166 6.84 -5.61 5.09
CA ALA A 166 7.23 -4.71 4.01
C ALA A 166 6.13 -4.64 2.96
N TRP A 167 5.86 -3.44 2.44
CA TRP A 167 4.92 -3.24 1.35
C TRP A 167 5.60 -3.54 0.00
N SER A 168 5.10 -4.56 -0.70
CA SER A 168 5.50 -4.89 -2.06
C SER A 168 4.60 -4.16 -3.04
N ASN A 169 5.20 -3.28 -3.85
CA ASN A 169 4.51 -2.63 -4.96
C ASN A 169 4.18 -3.63 -6.09
N THR A 170 5.00 -4.65 -6.28
CA THR A 170 4.80 -5.72 -7.27
C THR A 170 3.57 -6.58 -6.93
N LEU A 171 3.35 -6.83 -5.65
CA LEU A 171 2.22 -7.64 -5.17
C LEU A 171 1.02 -6.80 -4.73
N ASP A 172 1.18 -5.47 -4.66
CA ASP A 172 0.22 -4.53 -4.11
C ASP A 172 -0.22 -4.91 -2.68
N LYS A 173 0.75 -5.30 -1.84
CA LYS A 173 0.46 -5.99 -0.57
C LYS A 173 1.60 -5.90 0.46
N TRP A 174 1.24 -5.88 1.75
CA TRP A 174 2.16 -6.14 2.86
C TRP A 174 2.58 -7.62 2.91
N ILE A 175 3.86 -7.91 3.15
CA ILE A 175 4.36 -9.28 3.31
C ILE A 175 5.12 -9.46 4.62
N TYR A 176 5.00 -10.65 5.21
CA TYR A 176 5.66 -11.06 6.44
C TYR A 176 7.12 -11.45 6.22
N LEU A 177 8.01 -10.94 7.06
CA LEU A 177 9.44 -11.22 7.08
C LEU A 177 9.92 -11.38 8.53
N ASP A 178 10.44 -12.54 8.90
CA ASP A 178 11.11 -12.75 10.18
C ASP A 178 12.63 -12.83 9.97
N PRO A 179 13.37 -11.71 10.15
CA PRO A 179 14.82 -11.68 9.97
C PRO A 179 15.60 -12.43 11.06
N GLN A 180 14.99 -12.79 12.18
CA GLN A 180 15.64 -13.62 13.20
C GLN A 180 15.63 -15.10 12.80
N MET A 181 14.52 -15.54 12.20
CA MET A 181 14.33 -16.95 11.83
C MET A 181 14.64 -17.20 10.35
N ASN A 182 14.82 -16.14 9.58
CA ASN A 182 14.95 -16.16 8.12
C ASN A 182 13.74 -16.77 7.42
N VAL A 183 12.54 -16.52 7.93
CA VAL A 183 11.31 -17.11 7.43
C VAL A 183 10.41 -16.03 6.85
N PHE A 184 9.79 -16.32 5.72
CA PHE A 184 8.67 -15.56 5.17
C PHE A 184 7.46 -16.48 4.99
N MET A 185 6.26 -15.89 4.85
CA MET A 185 5.03 -16.66 4.71
C MET A 185 4.47 -16.61 3.29
N ARG A 186 4.15 -17.78 2.75
CA ARG A 186 3.57 -17.96 1.42
C ARG A 186 2.66 -19.17 1.39
N GLN A 187 1.42 -18.99 0.95
CA GLN A 187 0.50 -20.08 0.62
C GLN A 187 0.41 -20.18 -0.89
N ASP A 188 0.74 -21.36 -1.43
CA ASP A 188 0.89 -21.60 -2.86
C ASP A 188 1.82 -20.54 -3.50
N SER A 189 1.30 -19.77 -4.46
CA SER A 189 2.03 -18.67 -5.10
C SER A 189 1.93 -17.33 -4.38
N THR A 190 1.08 -17.21 -3.35
CA THR A 190 0.69 -15.94 -2.74
C THR A 190 1.45 -15.66 -1.45
N TYR A 191 2.13 -14.52 -1.39
CA TYR A 191 2.77 -14.04 -0.16
C TYR A 191 1.72 -13.56 0.84
N LEU A 192 2.00 -13.77 2.12
CA LEU A 192 1.08 -13.45 3.21
C LEU A 192 1.67 -12.38 4.12
N ASN A 193 0.80 -11.51 4.65
CA ASN A 193 1.13 -10.66 5.79
C ASN A 193 0.99 -11.45 7.11
N ALA A 194 1.33 -10.85 8.25
CA ALA A 194 1.30 -11.52 9.55
C ALA A 194 -0.09 -12.04 9.92
N LEU A 195 -1.15 -11.25 9.73
CA LEU A 195 -2.52 -11.65 10.04
C LEU A 195 -2.97 -12.83 9.19
N GLU A 196 -2.80 -12.74 7.87
CA GLU A 196 -3.14 -13.81 6.94
C GLU A 196 -2.33 -15.07 7.21
N GLY A 197 -1.04 -14.92 7.48
CA GLY A 197 -0.13 -16.00 7.79
C GLY A 197 -0.50 -16.74 9.08
N LEU A 198 -0.76 -16.00 10.16
CA LEU A 198 -1.21 -16.58 11.43
C LEU A 198 -2.57 -17.27 11.29
N ASN A 199 -3.50 -16.69 10.53
CA ASN A 199 -4.78 -17.33 10.24
C ASN A 199 -4.60 -18.60 9.40
N ALA A 200 -3.73 -18.58 8.39
CA ALA A 200 -3.43 -19.73 7.57
C ALA A 200 -2.77 -20.85 8.40
N LEU A 201 -1.88 -20.52 9.34
CA LEU A 201 -1.29 -21.49 10.28
C LEU A 201 -2.31 -22.07 11.26
N LYS A 202 -3.35 -21.31 11.65
CA LYS A 202 -4.46 -21.87 12.44
C LYS A 202 -5.22 -22.91 11.64
N MET A 203 -5.48 -22.65 10.36
CA MET A 203 -6.23 -23.53 9.45
C MET A 203 -5.40 -24.70 8.90
N SER A 204 -4.09 -24.53 8.70
CA SER A 204 -3.20 -25.56 8.09
C SER A 204 -3.02 -26.78 8.98
N ALA A 205 -3.17 -26.63 10.30
CA ALA A 205 -3.21 -27.74 11.24
C ALA A 205 -4.30 -28.78 10.91
N GLU A 206 -5.29 -28.40 10.09
CA GLU A 206 -6.37 -29.28 9.63
C GLU A 206 -6.11 -29.87 8.23
N ARG A 207 -5.15 -29.34 7.45
CA ARG A 207 -5.00 -29.61 6.00
C ARG A 207 -3.59 -29.96 5.51
N GLY A 208 -2.56 -29.88 6.35
CA GLY A 208 -1.19 -30.34 6.03
C GLY A 208 -0.40 -29.47 5.03
N ALA A 209 -0.88 -28.28 4.66
CA ALA A 209 -0.17 -27.37 3.76
C ALA A 209 0.71 -26.38 4.54
N SER A 210 2.04 -26.47 4.40
CA SER A 210 2.96 -25.52 5.04
C SER A 210 2.89 -24.16 4.35
N VAL A 211 2.75 -23.09 5.13
CA VAL A 211 2.80 -21.69 4.66
C VAL A 211 4.13 -20.99 4.98
N LEU A 212 5.06 -21.68 5.64
CA LEU A 212 6.37 -21.14 6.01
C LEU A 212 7.40 -21.45 4.93
N ARG A 213 8.25 -20.47 4.60
CA ARG A 213 9.29 -20.62 3.57
C ARG A 213 10.61 -20.02 4.05
N LEU A 214 11.70 -20.65 3.63
CA LEU A 214 13.05 -20.14 3.79
C LEU A 214 13.57 -19.59 2.45
N PRO A 215 14.50 -18.62 2.46
CA PRO A 215 15.34 -18.32 1.31
C PRO A 215 16.10 -19.57 0.84
N ALA A 216 16.56 -19.55 -0.42
CA ALA A 216 17.34 -20.67 -1.00
C ALA A 216 18.61 -21.00 -0.22
N THR A 217 19.18 -20.02 0.48
CA THR A 217 20.36 -20.16 1.33
C THR A 217 20.05 -20.79 2.71
N GLY A 218 18.78 -21.11 2.99
CA GLY A 218 18.32 -21.77 4.20
C GLY A 218 18.52 -20.94 5.47
N VAL A 219 18.66 -21.61 6.60
CA VAL A 219 19.06 -20.96 7.86
C VAL A 219 20.58 -20.94 8.01
N ARG A 220 21.10 -20.06 8.88
CA ARG A 220 22.54 -19.84 9.07
C ARG A 220 23.36 -21.12 9.36
N ASN A 221 22.74 -22.16 9.93
CA ASN A 221 23.41 -23.44 10.19
C ASN A 221 23.06 -24.49 9.12
N ALA A 222 24.07 -24.89 8.33
CA ALA A 222 23.92 -25.84 7.23
C ALA A 222 23.55 -27.28 7.65
N GLN A 223 23.60 -27.58 8.95
CA GLN A 223 23.23 -28.89 9.52
C GLN A 223 21.79 -28.94 10.06
N THR A 224 21.05 -27.84 9.94
CA THR A 224 19.68 -27.78 10.44
C THR A 224 18.75 -28.64 9.58
N ASP A 225 18.08 -29.60 10.21
CA ASP A 225 16.90 -30.26 9.64
C ASP A 225 15.83 -29.19 9.37
N VAL A 226 15.61 -28.90 8.09
CA VAL A 226 14.71 -27.82 7.65
C VAL A 226 13.26 -28.11 8.01
N GLU A 227 12.82 -29.37 7.89
CA GLU A 227 11.44 -29.74 8.20
C GLU A 227 11.19 -29.57 9.69
N ARG A 228 12.10 -30.10 10.52
CA ARG A 228 12.02 -29.92 11.97
C ARG A 228 12.10 -28.45 12.37
N TYR A 229 12.97 -27.67 11.74
CA TYR A 229 13.11 -26.24 12.02
C TYR A 229 11.82 -25.48 11.73
N LEU A 230 11.21 -25.72 10.58
CA LEU A 230 9.95 -25.08 10.20
C LEU A 230 8.79 -25.54 11.10
N HIS A 231 8.77 -26.81 11.52
CA HIS A 231 7.81 -27.32 12.48
C HIS A 231 7.95 -26.63 13.86
N ASP A 232 9.17 -26.52 14.38
CA ASP A 232 9.44 -25.86 15.66
C ASP A 232 9.10 -24.36 15.59
N TYR A 233 9.40 -23.71 14.46
CA TYR A 233 9.02 -22.32 14.22
C TYR A 233 7.52 -22.14 14.07
N GLU A 234 6.81 -23.06 13.41
CA GLU A 234 5.36 -23.07 13.33
C GLU A 234 4.73 -23.09 14.73
N ALA A 235 5.17 -24.02 15.59
CA ALA A 235 4.69 -24.11 16.96
C ALA A 235 4.96 -22.81 17.75
N PHE A 236 6.14 -22.22 17.58
CA PHE A 236 6.51 -20.95 18.19
C PHE A 236 5.62 -19.80 17.71
N VAL A 237 5.52 -19.57 16.40
CA VAL A 237 4.83 -18.40 15.84
C VAL A 237 3.31 -18.47 16.05
N ARG A 238 2.72 -19.67 16.05
CA ARG A 238 1.28 -19.87 16.32
C ARG A 238 0.85 -19.44 17.72
N SER A 239 1.78 -19.38 18.67
CA SER A 239 1.50 -18.92 20.04
C SER A 239 1.19 -17.41 20.12
N PHE A 240 1.61 -16.62 19.13
CA PHE A 240 1.40 -15.17 19.08
C PHE A 240 0.11 -14.80 18.36
N ASN A 241 -1.00 -15.36 18.83
CA ASN A 241 -2.33 -15.20 18.26
C ASN A 241 -3.23 -14.17 18.98
N GLY A 242 -2.70 -13.47 19.98
CA GLY A 242 -3.44 -12.53 20.82
C GLY A 242 -3.73 -11.20 20.13
N SER A 243 -2.68 -10.49 19.71
CA SER A 243 -2.81 -9.23 18.99
C SER A 243 -1.61 -8.93 18.09
N LEU A 244 -1.84 -8.08 17.10
CA LEU A 244 -0.83 -7.51 16.21
C LEU A 244 -0.67 -6.03 16.53
N THR A 245 0.54 -5.56 16.80
CA THR A 245 0.78 -4.16 17.16
C THR A 245 1.83 -3.51 16.26
N ILE A 246 1.53 -2.30 15.77
CA ILE A 246 2.47 -1.45 15.04
C ILE A 246 2.69 -0.12 15.79
N VAL A 247 3.81 0.54 15.53
CA VAL A 247 4.03 1.92 15.97
C VAL A 247 3.45 2.87 14.92
N VAL A 248 2.63 3.81 15.37
CA VAL A 248 2.01 4.85 14.54
C VAL A 248 2.35 6.24 15.10
N ASN A 249 2.42 7.24 14.23
CA ASN A 249 2.54 8.64 14.61
C ASN A 249 1.18 9.33 14.41
N LYS A 250 0.59 9.80 15.51
CA LYS A 250 -0.67 10.54 15.49
C LYS A 250 -0.55 11.77 16.40
N ASP A 251 -0.89 12.93 15.83
CA ASP A 251 -0.80 14.23 16.51
C ASP A 251 0.62 14.54 17.05
N GLY A 252 1.65 14.19 16.27
CA GLY A 252 3.06 14.40 16.63
C GLY A 252 3.59 13.47 17.74
N LYS A 253 2.82 12.45 18.14
CA LYS A 253 3.23 11.48 19.17
C LYS A 253 3.24 10.07 18.59
N SER A 254 4.29 9.31 18.93
CA SER A 254 4.33 7.88 18.66
C SER A 254 3.41 7.13 19.63
N ARG A 255 2.63 6.19 19.10
CA ARG A 255 1.67 5.36 19.84
C ARG A 255 1.76 3.93 19.32
N LEU A 256 1.35 2.98 20.15
CA LEU A 256 1.10 1.60 19.73
C LEU A 256 -0.34 1.49 19.24
N LEU A 257 -0.54 0.94 18.06
CA LEU A 257 -1.85 0.57 17.53
C LEU A 257 -1.96 -0.95 17.51
N ALA A 258 -2.82 -1.51 18.35
CA ALA A 258 -3.01 -2.94 18.54
C ALA A 258 -4.32 -3.41 17.88
N LEU A 259 -4.20 -4.23 16.84
CA LEU A 259 -5.29 -5.01 16.28
C LEU A 259 -5.50 -6.24 17.15
N LEU A 260 -6.64 -6.29 17.83
CA LEU A 260 -7.02 -7.44 18.64
C LEU A 260 -7.37 -8.63 17.73
N MET A 261 -6.83 -9.81 18.08
CA MET A 261 -7.15 -11.08 17.43
C MET A 261 -7.86 -11.99 18.43
N ASP A 262 -7.18 -12.99 18.98
CA ASP A 262 -7.79 -13.89 19.97
C ASP A 262 -7.83 -13.25 21.38
N SER A 263 -7.03 -12.21 21.63
CA SER A 263 -7.18 -11.34 22.80
C SER A 263 -8.46 -10.52 22.64
N ARG A 264 -9.54 -10.93 23.31
CA ARG A 264 -10.83 -10.21 23.27
C ARG A 264 -10.86 -8.96 24.14
N ASP A 265 -9.94 -8.87 25.10
CA ASP A 265 -9.87 -7.77 26.05
C ASP A 265 -8.74 -6.81 25.70
N GLN A 266 -9.01 -5.51 25.85
CA GLN A 266 -7.98 -4.48 25.84
C GLN A 266 -7.10 -4.60 27.09
N TYR A 267 -5.83 -4.22 26.98
CA TYR A 267 -4.86 -4.32 28.06
C TYR A 267 -4.09 -3.02 28.25
N LEU A 268 -3.73 -2.71 29.49
CA LEU A 268 -2.91 -1.53 29.83
C LEU A 268 -1.53 -1.93 30.36
N THR A 269 -1.22 -3.23 30.33
CA THR A 269 0.03 -3.80 30.82
C THR A 269 0.68 -4.71 29.78
N PHE A 270 1.98 -4.91 29.90
CA PHE A 270 2.79 -5.85 29.15
C PHE A 270 3.63 -6.67 30.13
N GLN A 271 3.31 -7.95 30.29
CA GLN A 271 3.96 -8.86 31.24
C GLN A 271 4.03 -8.31 32.67
N GLY A 272 2.93 -7.70 33.14
CA GLY A 272 2.82 -7.07 34.45
C GLY A 272 3.46 -5.68 34.58
N LEU A 273 4.11 -5.17 33.53
CA LEU A 273 4.67 -3.82 33.47
C LEU A 273 3.71 -2.85 32.75
N PRO A 274 3.84 -1.52 32.91
CA PRO A 274 3.04 -0.56 32.15
C PRO A 274 3.20 -0.70 30.63
N ALA A 275 2.10 -0.58 29.88
CA ALA A 275 2.07 -0.57 28.42
C ALA A 275 1.48 0.75 27.87
N ASP A 276 2.17 1.85 28.18
CA ASP A 276 1.72 3.20 27.86
C ASP A 276 1.58 3.46 26.36
N GLY A 277 0.63 4.34 25.99
CA GLY A 277 0.47 4.82 24.62
C GLY A 277 -0.18 3.81 23.66
N THR A 278 -0.85 2.78 24.17
CA THR A 278 -1.56 1.78 23.35
C THR A 278 -2.99 2.21 23.01
N THR A 279 -3.36 2.12 21.74
CA THR A 279 -4.74 2.26 21.22
C THR A 279 -5.13 0.97 20.52
N PHE A 280 -6.39 0.58 20.61
CA PHE A 280 -6.90 -0.68 20.07
C PHE A 280 -7.80 -0.44 18.85
N THR A 281 -7.80 -1.40 17.93
CA THR A 281 -8.70 -1.44 16.77
C THR A 281 -9.13 -2.89 16.49
N ASP A 282 -10.30 -3.05 15.90
CA ASP A 282 -10.81 -4.28 15.29
C ASP A 282 -10.85 -4.19 13.75
N ASP A 283 -10.59 -3.00 13.19
CA ASP A 283 -10.54 -2.77 11.76
C ASP A 283 -9.15 -3.14 11.21
N THR A 284 -9.08 -4.29 10.55
CA THR A 284 -7.85 -4.76 9.89
C THR A 284 -7.25 -3.73 8.94
N ARG A 285 -8.05 -2.82 8.35
CA ARG A 285 -7.58 -1.77 7.43
C ARG A 285 -6.73 -0.72 8.12
N ASP A 286 -6.82 -0.57 9.45
CA ASP A 286 -5.98 0.37 10.20
C ASP A 286 -4.53 -0.12 10.29
N ILE A 287 -4.30 -1.44 10.22
CA ILE A 287 -2.96 -2.03 10.15
C ILE A 287 -2.59 -2.40 8.71
N TYR A 288 -3.53 -2.83 7.88
CA TYR A 288 -3.26 -3.32 6.53
C TYR A 288 -3.73 -2.35 5.43
N MET A 289 -3.60 -1.05 5.66
CA MET A 289 -3.86 -0.03 4.66
C MET A 289 -2.92 -0.18 3.45
N PRO A 290 -3.39 0.06 2.21
CA PRO A 290 -2.51 0.15 1.07
C PRO A 290 -1.61 1.40 1.17
N VAL A 291 -0.43 1.33 0.58
CA VAL A 291 0.49 2.49 0.45
C VAL A 291 1.01 2.59 -0.98
N ASN A 292 1.65 3.70 -1.35
CA ASN A 292 2.21 3.92 -2.69
C ASN A 292 1.20 3.97 -3.84
N HIS A 293 -0.10 4.02 -3.57
CA HIS A 293 -1.13 4.16 -4.59
C HIS A 293 -1.14 5.55 -5.24
N THR A 294 -1.68 5.61 -6.46
CA THR A 294 -1.90 6.84 -7.22
C THR A 294 -3.37 6.92 -7.61
N ALA A 295 -3.95 8.12 -7.60
CA ALA A 295 -5.33 8.37 -7.99
C ALA A 295 -5.40 9.46 -9.05
N LEU A 296 -6.42 9.36 -9.92
CA LEU A 296 -6.69 10.27 -11.01
C LEU A 296 -8.03 10.96 -10.80
N THR A 297 -8.04 12.29 -10.83
CA THR A 297 -9.26 13.11 -10.79
C THR A 297 -9.39 13.89 -12.09
N TYR A 298 -10.54 13.77 -12.77
CA TYR A 298 -10.76 14.36 -14.08
C TYR A 298 -11.63 15.61 -13.99
N TYR A 299 -11.21 16.65 -14.71
CA TYR A 299 -11.97 17.89 -14.86
C TYR A 299 -12.12 18.19 -16.34
N PHE A 300 -13.35 18.16 -16.84
CA PHE A 300 -13.63 18.56 -18.22
C PHE A 300 -13.23 20.02 -18.46
N ASP A 301 -12.53 20.27 -19.56
CA ASP A 301 -12.12 21.64 -19.93
C ASP A 301 -13.33 22.52 -20.28
N LYS A 302 -14.37 21.91 -20.83
CA LYS A 302 -15.63 22.57 -21.22
C LYS A 302 -16.83 21.88 -20.57
N PRO A 303 -17.10 22.13 -19.28
CA PRO A 303 -18.31 21.61 -18.66
C PRO A 303 -19.54 22.27 -19.29
N ALA A 304 -20.60 21.49 -19.53
CA ALA A 304 -21.90 21.99 -19.98
C ALA A 304 -22.90 21.90 -18.81
N PRO A 305 -23.12 22.98 -18.03
CA PRO A 305 -24.05 22.96 -16.91
C PRO A 305 -25.47 22.62 -17.38
N PHE A 306 -26.16 21.76 -16.62
CA PHE A 306 -27.49 21.27 -16.98
C PHE A 306 -28.49 22.40 -17.28
N ASP A 307 -28.52 23.45 -16.45
CA ASP A 307 -29.43 24.58 -16.65
C ASP A 307 -29.16 25.33 -17.96
N SER A 308 -27.89 25.47 -18.35
CA SER A 308 -27.50 26.09 -19.62
C SER A 308 -27.96 25.25 -20.82
N VAL A 309 -27.87 23.92 -20.70
CA VAL A 309 -28.39 22.99 -21.72
C VAL A 309 -29.91 23.12 -21.85
N MET A 310 -30.64 23.13 -20.73
CA MET A 310 -32.10 23.24 -20.74
C MET A 310 -32.61 24.59 -21.25
N GLN A 311 -31.86 25.68 -21.06
CA GLN A 311 -32.20 26.99 -21.64
C GLN A 311 -31.92 27.07 -23.14
N ARG A 312 -30.87 26.39 -23.61
CA ARG A 312 -30.41 26.46 -25.01
C ARG A 312 -31.20 25.55 -25.94
N TYR A 313 -31.70 24.42 -25.45
CA TYR A 313 -32.39 23.42 -26.27
C TYR A 313 -33.85 23.25 -25.84
N PRO A 314 -34.79 23.08 -26.79
CA PRO A 314 -36.22 22.95 -26.51
C PRO A 314 -36.56 21.54 -25.96
N ILE A 315 -36.04 21.19 -24.78
CA ILE A 315 -36.19 19.88 -24.16
C ILE A 315 -37.43 19.87 -23.28
N ARG A 316 -38.45 19.07 -23.66
CA ARG A 316 -39.70 18.92 -22.91
C ARG A 316 -39.95 17.49 -22.42
N THR A 317 -39.31 16.52 -23.04
CA THR A 317 -39.44 15.10 -22.72
C THR A 317 -38.07 14.46 -22.55
N LYS A 318 -38.04 13.25 -21.96
CA LYS A 318 -36.82 12.43 -21.92
C LYS A 318 -36.29 12.14 -23.33
N ASP A 319 -37.18 11.91 -24.28
CA ASP A 319 -36.80 11.63 -25.66
C ASP A 319 -36.23 12.88 -26.36
N ASP A 320 -36.75 14.08 -26.07
CA ASP A 320 -36.14 15.33 -26.54
C ASP A 320 -34.71 15.48 -26.01
N TYR A 321 -34.49 15.13 -24.73
CA TYR A 321 -33.18 15.19 -24.12
C TYR A 321 -32.20 14.24 -24.83
N VAL A 322 -32.59 12.98 -25.05
CA VAL A 322 -31.76 11.98 -25.74
C VAL A 322 -31.49 12.39 -27.18
N ARG A 323 -32.49 12.90 -27.92
CA ARG A 323 -32.31 13.42 -29.29
C ARG A 323 -31.42 14.65 -29.34
N ALA A 324 -31.47 15.52 -28.33
CA ALA A 324 -30.63 16.71 -28.27
C ALA A 324 -29.21 16.41 -27.76
N MET A 325 -29.01 15.30 -27.03
CA MET A 325 -27.75 14.93 -26.36
C MET A 325 -26.49 15.05 -27.24
N PRO A 326 -26.48 14.66 -28.52
CA PRO A 326 -25.29 14.82 -29.37
C PRO A 326 -24.80 16.27 -29.51
N ARG A 327 -25.63 17.28 -29.20
CA ARG A 327 -25.32 18.71 -29.30
C ARG A 327 -24.67 19.29 -28.03
N PHE A 328 -24.69 18.56 -26.92
CA PHE A 328 -24.14 19.00 -25.63
C PHE A 328 -23.42 17.89 -24.86
N ALA A 329 -23.30 16.69 -25.43
CA ALA A 329 -22.53 15.60 -24.86
C ALA A 329 -21.10 16.05 -24.56
N ALA A 330 -20.52 15.49 -23.50
CA ALA A 330 -19.19 15.88 -23.06
C ALA A 330 -18.14 15.67 -24.17
N GLU A 331 -17.31 16.68 -24.39
CA GLU A 331 -16.12 16.56 -25.22
C GLU A 331 -15.03 15.79 -24.45
N PRO A 332 -14.25 14.91 -25.09
CA PRO A 332 -13.27 14.07 -24.41
C PRO A 332 -11.96 14.81 -24.14
N SER A 333 -12.07 16.02 -23.57
CA SER A 333 -10.95 16.89 -23.22
C SER A 333 -11.03 17.20 -21.73
N PHE A 334 -10.01 16.79 -20.99
CA PHE A 334 -9.95 16.94 -19.54
C PHE A 334 -8.55 17.25 -19.03
N GLN A 335 -8.50 18.02 -17.94
CA GLN A 335 -7.35 18.03 -17.05
C GLN A 335 -7.45 16.83 -16.11
N VAL A 336 -6.34 16.09 -15.97
CA VAL A 336 -6.20 14.98 -15.04
C VAL A 336 -5.31 15.44 -13.90
N GLU A 337 -5.88 15.65 -12.71
CA GLU A 337 -5.13 15.86 -11.48
C GLU A 337 -4.66 14.50 -10.93
N LEU A 338 -3.43 14.51 -10.39
CA LEU A 338 -2.73 13.34 -9.90
C LEU A 338 -2.52 13.44 -8.38
N GLU A 339 -2.95 12.42 -7.67
CA GLU A 339 -2.78 12.29 -6.22
C GLU A 339 -1.98 11.02 -5.89
N HIS A 340 -1.30 10.99 -4.76
CA HIS A 340 -0.54 9.81 -4.33
C HIS A 340 -0.60 9.57 -2.82
N GLY A 341 -0.55 8.29 -2.44
CA GLY A 341 -0.28 7.81 -1.09
C GLY A 341 1.17 7.38 -0.87
N MET A 342 2.10 7.79 -1.75
CA MET A 342 3.51 7.37 -1.71
C MET A 342 4.35 8.14 -0.67
N PRO A 343 4.97 7.46 0.31
CA PRO A 343 6.01 8.06 1.14
C PRO A 343 7.25 8.39 0.32
N TRP A 344 7.94 9.46 0.72
CA TRP A 344 9.15 9.95 0.08
C TRP A 344 8.99 10.24 -1.42
N PHE A 345 7.80 10.69 -1.83
CA PHE A 345 7.48 11.02 -3.21
C PHE A 345 8.48 11.99 -3.85
N ASP A 346 8.80 11.75 -5.14
CA ASP A 346 9.62 12.64 -5.97
C ASP A 346 8.82 13.16 -7.18
N HIS A 347 8.18 12.27 -7.93
CA HIS A 347 7.45 12.63 -9.15
C HIS A 347 6.43 11.57 -9.57
N PHE A 348 5.57 11.94 -10.53
CA PHE A 348 4.73 11.00 -11.27
C PHE A 348 5.39 10.61 -12.60
N GLU A 349 5.12 9.39 -13.03
CA GLU A 349 5.32 8.94 -14.40
C GLU A 349 3.98 8.58 -15.03
N VAL A 350 3.84 8.88 -16.33
CA VAL A 350 2.65 8.58 -17.13
C VAL A 350 3.03 7.79 -18.38
N THR A 351 2.14 6.90 -18.80
CA THR A 351 2.11 6.28 -20.12
C THR A 351 0.73 6.47 -20.74
N PHE A 352 0.70 6.60 -22.06
CA PHE A 352 -0.52 6.63 -22.87
C PHE A 352 -0.42 5.54 -23.92
N ASP A 353 -1.51 4.83 -24.15
CA ASP A 353 -1.63 3.79 -25.18
C ASP A 353 -0.49 2.77 -25.13
N ASP A 354 -0.13 2.38 -23.90
CA ASP A 354 0.92 1.43 -23.56
C ASP A 354 2.32 1.79 -24.11
N ALA A 355 2.57 3.09 -24.35
CA ALA A 355 3.87 3.62 -24.73
C ALA A 355 4.88 3.63 -23.56
N THR A 356 6.07 4.18 -23.82
CA THR A 356 7.10 4.35 -22.79
C THR A 356 6.65 5.31 -21.68
N TRP A 357 6.90 4.93 -20.43
CA TRP A 357 6.72 5.78 -19.24
C TRP A 357 7.54 7.07 -19.34
N ARG A 358 6.94 8.20 -18.96
CA ARG A 358 7.57 9.53 -18.98
C ARG A 358 7.28 10.27 -17.68
N LYS A 359 8.29 10.96 -17.15
CA LYS A 359 8.14 11.85 -15.99
C LYS A 359 7.20 13.01 -16.31
N VAL A 360 6.23 13.24 -15.43
CA VAL A 360 5.26 14.35 -15.50
C VAL A 360 5.85 15.57 -14.78
N LYS A 361 5.58 16.77 -15.33
CA LYS A 361 5.87 18.04 -14.65
C LYS A 361 4.65 18.46 -13.84
N GLY A 362 4.75 18.45 -12.51
CA GLY A 362 3.65 18.83 -11.62
C GLY A 362 2.68 17.68 -11.33
N ALA A 363 1.51 18.05 -10.80
CA ALA A 363 0.47 17.11 -10.34
C ALA A 363 -0.81 17.17 -11.20
N ALA A 364 -0.71 17.69 -12.43
CA ALA A 364 -1.81 17.70 -13.38
C ALA A 364 -1.28 17.59 -14.80
N LEU A 365 -2.07 17.01 -15.70
CA LEU A 365 -1.77 16.96 -17.12
C LEU A 365 -3.03 17.01 -17.99
N PRO A 366 -2.95 17.57 -19.21
CA PRO A 366 -4.05 17.51 -20.16
C PRO A 366 -4.13 16.11 -20.79
N TRP A 367 -5.35 15.63 -21.02
CA TRP A 367 -5.60 14.42 -21.81
C TRP A 367 -6.82 14.65 -22.73
N GLU A 368 -6.60 14.48 -24.03
CA GLU A 368 -7.60 14.65 -25.07
C GLU A 368 -7.72 13.34 -25.86
N LEU A 369 -8.93 12.79 -25.95
CA LEU A 369 -9.17 11.54 -26.70
C LEU A 369 -9.56 11.82 -28.14
N ARG A 370 -9.05 10.99 -29.03
CA ARG A 370 -9.53 10.88 -30.42
C ARG A 370 -10.55 9.74 -30.53
N ASP A 371 -11.16 9.56 -31.69
CA ASP A 371 -11.99 8.38 -31.93
C ASP A 371 -11.16 7.09 -31.77
N GLY A 372 -11.68 6.14 -30.99
CA GLY A 372 -11.05 4.85 -30.75
C GLY A 372 -10.88 4.51 -29.27
N LEU A 373 -10.01 3.53 -29.02
CA LEU A 373 -9.62 3.08 -27.68
C LEU A 373 -8.34 3.79 -27.25
N HIS A 374 -8.32 4.22 -26.00
CA HIS A 374 -7.18 4.88 -25.36
C HIS A 374 -6.88 4.23 -24.01
N SER A 375 -5.61 4.20 -23.62
CA SER A 375 -5.18 3.86 -22.26
C SER A 375 -4.37 4.98 -21.63
N ILE A 376 -4.50 5.13 -20.32
CA ILE A 376 -3.60 5.92 -19.49
C ILE A 376 -3.11 5.05 -18.34
N GLY A 377 -1.82 5.07 -18.08
CA GLY A 377 -1.19 4.52 -16.90
C GLY A 377 -0.45 5.61 -16.15
N VAL A 378 -0.66 5.74 -14.83
CA VAL A 378 0.08 6.69 -13.99
C VAL A 378 0.63 5.97 -12.77
N ARG A 379 1.83 6.33 -12.35
CA ARG A 379 2.40 5.85 -11.08
C ARG A 379 3.23 6.94 -10.42
N ALA A 380 3.23 6.94 -9.09
CA ALA A 380 4.16 7.71 -8.30
C ALA A 380 5.54 7.03 -8.26
N VAL A 381 6.60 7.83 -8.14
CA VAL A 381 7.99 7.38 -7.97
C VAL A 381 8.61 8.16 -6.81
N ASN A 382 9.28 7.44 -5.92
CA ASN A 382 9.89 8.05 -4.74
C ASN A 382 11.32 8.57 -5.02
N VAL A 383 11.91 9.26 -4.05
CA VAL A 383 13.27 9.82 -4.16
C VAL A 383 14.36 8.76 -4.32
N MET A 384 14.07 7.47 -4.14
CA MET A 384 15.03 6.39 -4.41
C MET A 384 14.81 5.74 -5.79
N GLY A 385 13.86 6.23 -6.58
CA GLY A 385 13.53 5.68 -7.90
C GLY A 385 12.62 4.46 -7.84
N VAL A 386 12.06 4.12 -6.68
CA VAL A 386 11.10 3.02 -6.55
C VAL A 386 9.73 3.50 -7.01
N SER A 387 9.20 2.86 -8.05
CA SER A 387 7.85 3.14 -8.57
C SER A 387 6.78 2.37 -7.80
N GLY A 388 5.65 3.04 -7.54
CA GLY A 388 4.45 2.43 -6.95
C GLY A 388 3.66 1.60 -7.97
N PRO A 389 2.62 0.88 -7.50
CA PRO A 389 1.66 0.21 -8.37
C PRO A 389 0.99 1.24 -9.31
N PRO A 390 0.88 0.95 -10.62
CA PRO A 390 0.27 1.87 -11.55
C PRO A 390 -1.27 1.88 -11.41
N VAL A 391 -1.85 3.07 -11.42
CA VAL A 391 -3.25 3.25 -11.78
C VAL A 391 -3.36 3.22 -13.31
N ALA A 392 -4.30 2.45 -13.83
CA ALA A 392 -4.53 2.25 -15.25
C ALA A 392 -6.02 2.37 -15.57
N MET A 393 -6.32 3.08 -16.66
CA MET A 393 -7.67 3.22 -17.20
C MET A 393 -7.66 2.99 -18.70
N ARG A 394 -8.70 2.32 -19.19
CA ARG A 394 -8.97 2.16 -20.63
C ARG A 394 -10.31 2.83 -20.94
N ILE A 395 -10.30 3.72 -21.93
CA ILE A 395 -11.47 4.52 -22.30
C ILE A 395 -11.70 4.36 -23.81
N SER A 396 -12.95 4.19 -24.21
CA SER A 396 -13.39 4.30 -25.60
C SER A 396 -14.03 5.66 -25.82
N TYR A 397 -13.68 6.32 -26.93
CA TYR A 397 -14.41 7.49 -27.43
C TYR A 397 -14.87 7.23 -28.86
N GLY A 398 -16.15 7.42 -29.15
CA GLY A 398 -16.68 7.25 -30.50
C GLY A 398 -18.18 7.03 -30.55
N VAL A 399 -18.70 6.78 -31.75
CA VAL A 399 -20.09 6.39 -31.97
C VAL A 399 -20.24 4.92 -31.59
N GLU A 400 -21.24 4.61 -30.75
CA GLU A 400 -21.59 3.22 -30.42
C GLU A 400 -22.00 2.51 -31.72
N ARG A 401 -21.34 1.39 -32.03
CA ARG A 401 -21.68 0.57 -33.20
C ARG A 401 -22.74 -0.47 -32.87
#